data_AF-U2BU14-F1
#
_entry.id   AF-U2BU14-F1
#
_cell.length_a   1.000
_cell.length_b   1.000
_cell.length_c   1.000
_cell.angle_alpha   90.00
_cell.angle_beta   90.00
_cell.angle_gamma   90.00
#
_symmetry.space_group_name_H-M   'P 1'
#
loop_
_entity.id
_entity.type
_entity.pdbx_description
1 polymer ?
#
loop_
_entity_poly.entity_id
_entity_poly.type
_entity_poly.pdbx_seq_one_letter_code
_entity_poly.pdbx_strand_id
1 'polypeptide(L)'
;MEKEIEFEQFFKGNYSRFYYFALQMIEDREVCRDIVSDAFEHTWRIFCQKEQFNATGYMYSLVRNKCIDYIRHETAKARYADLYMHMYGEGFEEDNACEEAEQQISQIYRVLEELTPKTRRILKMCYFQRKTYSQTAVELGISVSAVRKHIVNALKTFRAAIAKKDK
;
A
#
# COMPACT_ATOMS: atom_id res chain seq x y z
N MET A 1 29.32 -7.95 10.57
CA MET A 1 30.05 -7.66 9.32
C MET A 1 29.35 -8.21 8.09
N GLU A 2 29.19 -9.52 7.89
CA GLU A 2 28.62 -10.04 6.61
C GLU A 2 27.17 -9.58 6.34
N LYS A 3 26.26 -9.73 7.31
CA LYS A 3 24.87 -9.22 7.19
C LYS A 3 24.76 -7.71 7.03
N GLU A 4 25.73 -6.97 7.55
CA GLU A 4 25.74 -5.51 7.51
C GLU A 4 26.08 -5.03 6.09
N ILE A 5 27.08 -5.66 5.45
CA ILE A 5 27.43 -5.41 4.05
C ILE A 5 26.26 -5.80 3.14
N GLU A 6 25.63 -6.95 3.38
CA GLU A 6 24.48 -7.41 2.60
C GLU A 6 23.30 -6.40 2.69
N PHE A 7 23.00 -5.93 3.90
CA PHE A 7 21.93 -4.96 4.10
C PHE A 7 22.28 -3.57 3.56
N GLU A 8 23.53 -3.15 3.65
CA GLU A 8 24.00 -1.90 3.06
C GLU A 8 23.83 -1.90 1.53
N GLN A 9 24.17 -3.01 0.87
CA GLN A 9 23.93 -3.18 -0.57
C GLN A 9 22.43 -3.16 -0.90
N PHE A 10 21.61 -3.85 -0.09
CA PHE A 10 20.16 -3.80 -0.23
C PHE A 10 19.61 -2.39 -0.08
N PHE A 11 20.06 -1.64 0.93
CA PHE A 11 19.68 -0.25 1.18
C PHE A 11 20.04 0.63 -0.01
N LYS A 12 21.32 0.67 -0.39
CA LYS A 12 21.82 1.50 -1.49
C LYS A 12 21.12 1.17 -2.83
N GLY A 13 20.85 -0.11 -3.07
CA GLY A 13 20.17 -0.56 -4.30
C GLY A 13 18.66 -0.31 -4.34
N ASN A 14 18.00 -0.09 -3.19
CA ASN A 14 16.53 -0.02 -3.14
C ASN A 14 15.98 1.26 -2.50
N TYR A 15 16.80 2.12 -1.90
CA TYR A 15 16.30 3.32 -1.22
C TYR A 15 15.48 4.21 -2.15
N SER A 16 16.06 4.60 -3.29
CA SER A 16 15.38 5.44 -4.29
C SER A 16 14.08 4.80 -4.78
N ARG A 17 14.06 3.47 -4.94
CA ARG A 17 12.88 2.71 -5.37
C ARG A 17 11.73 2.83 -4.37
N PHE A 18 12.01 2.69 -3.08
CA PHE A 18 10.99 2.83 -2.04
C PHE A 18 10.60 4.29 -1.80
N TYR A 19 11.53 5.23 -1.96
CA TYR A 19 11.28 6.67 -1.93
C TYR A 19 10.31 7.10 -3.04
N TYR A 20 10.57 6.72 -4.30
CA TYR A 20 9.63 7.02 -5.40
C TYR A 20 8.29 6.32 -5.23
N PHE A 21 8.27 5.11 -4.65
CA PHE A 21 7.02 4.44 -4.32
C PHE A 21 6.20 5.19 -3.26
N ALA A 22 6.85 5.79 -2.25
CA ALA A 22 6.18 6.66 -1.27
C ALA A 22 5.68 7.96 -1.91
N LEU A 23 6.47 8.56 -2.81
CA LEU A 23 6.10 9.77 -3.55
C LEU A 23 4.88 9.61 -4.45
N GLN A 24 4.57 8.39 -4.90
CA GLN A 24 3.34 8.10 -5.63
C GLN A 24 2.08 8.21 -4.75
N MET A 25 2.24 8.27 -3.42
CA MET A 25 1.15 8.31 -2.45
C MET A 25 1.10 9.61 -1.65
N ILE A 26 2.25 10.28 -1.46
CA ILE A 26 2.41 11.48 -0.65
C ILE A 26 3.29 12.46 -1.43
N GLU A 27 2.82 13.68 -1.66
CA GLU A 27 3.58 14.69 -2.41
C GLU A 27 4.70 15.33 -1.59
N ASP A 28 4.60 15.29 -0.25
CA ASP A 28 5.63 15.77 0.65
C ASP A 28 6.88 14.88 0.62
N ARG A 29 7.96 15.45 0.09
CA ARG A 29 9.25 14.77 -0.10
C ARG A 29 9.95 14.44 1.21
N GLU A 30 9.86 15.31 2.21
CA GLU A 30 10.54 15.10 3.49
C GLU A 30 9.84 13.98 4.26
N VAL A 31 8.51 13.99 4.28
CA VAL A 31 7.71 12.89 4.85
C VAL A 31 8.02 11.56 4.16
N CYS A 32 8.16 11.56 2.83
CA CYS A 32 8.53 10.35 2.10
C CYS A 32 9.93 9.82 2.50
N ARG A 33 10.91 10.71 2.70
CA ARG A 33 12.25 10.33 3.17
C ARG A 33 12.20 9.72 4.56
N ASP A 34 11.45 10.34 5.47
CA ASP A 34 11.31 9.86 6.85
C ASP A 34 10.65 8.47 6.88
N ILE A 35 9.52 8.31 6.18
CA ILE A 35 8.81 7.03 6.10
C ILE A 35 9.71 5.90 5.59
N VAL A 36 10.50 6.16 4.56
CA VAL A 36 11.37 5.15 3.95
C VAL A 36 12.57 4.85 4.85
N SER A 37 13.16 5.87 5.47
CA SER A 37 14.28 5.70 6.40
C SER A 37 13.87 4.88 7.63
N ASP A 38 12.71 5.21 8.22
CA ASP A 38 12.07 4.44 9.27
C ASP A 38 11.82 2.97 8.87
N ALA A 39 11.36 2.75 7.63
CA ALA A 39 11.05 1.41 7.14
C ALA A 39 12.32 0.57 6.99
N PHE A 40 13.42 1.16 6.52
CA PHE A 40 14.71 0.49 6.47
C PHE A 40 15.23 0.16 7.86
N GLU A 41 15.12 1.08 8.84
CA GLU A 41 15.53 0.80 10.21
C GLU A 41 14.77 -0.39 10.81
N HIS A 42 13.45 -0.42 10.65
CA HIS A 42 12.64 -1.55 11.10
C HIS A 42 13.01 -2.86 10.40
N THR A 43 13.29 -2.79 9.11
CA THR A 43 13.66 -3.96 8.30
C THR A 43 15.02 -4.50 8.70
N TRP A 44 15.99 -3.63 9.03
CA TRP A 44 17.31 -4.02 9.53
C TRP A 44 17.21 -4.90 10.78
N ARG A 45 16.41 -4.47 11.78
CA ARG A 45 16.21 -5.22 13.03
C ARG A 45 15.72 -6.65 12.79
N ILE A 46 14.85 -6.85 11.80
CA ILE A 46 14.31 -8.17 11.44
C ILE A 46 15.30 -8.97 10.59
N PHE A 47 15.99 -8.30 9.67
CA PHE A 47 17.00 -8.88 8.80
C PHE A 47 18.15 -9.51 9.60
N CYS A 48 18.60 -8.85 10.67
CA CYS A 48 19.61 -9.40 11.56
C CYS A 48 19.17 -10.73 12.21
N GLN A 49 17.89 -10.86 12.54
CA GLN A 49 17.35 -11.99 13.30
C GLN A 49 16.98 -13.21 12.45
N LYS A 50 16.78 -13.05 11.14
CA LYS A 50 16.29 -14.13 10.25
C LYS A 50 17.32 -14.50 9.19
N GLU A 51 17.46 -15.78 8.89
CA GLU A 51 18.35 -16.28 7.81
C GLU A 51 17.71 -16.20 6.43
N GLN A 52 16.39 -16.40 6.32
CA GLN A 52 15.66 -16.32 5.05
C GLN A 52 14.53 -15.31 5.19
N PHE A 53 14.79 -14.08 4.74
CA PHE A 53 13.83 -12.98 4.84
C PHE A 53 13.71 -12.24 3.52
N ASN A 54 12.49 -12.20 2.97
CA ASN A 54 12.18 -11.40 1.80
C ASN A 54 12.05 -9.91 2.18
N ALA A 55 13.21 -9.25 2.33
CA ALA A 55 13.30 -7.84 2.71
C ALA A 55 12.55 -6.92 1.74
N THR A 56 12.64 -7.18 0.43
CA THR A 56 11.95 -6.38 -0.60
C THR A 56 10.44 -6.43 -0.45
N GLY A 57 9.86 -7.62 -0.33
CA GLY A 57 8.40 -7.79 -0.19
C GLY A 57 7.87 -7.23 1.12
N TYR A 58 8.66 -7.37 2.19
CA TYR A 58 8.34 -6.76 3.48
C TYR A 58 8.36 -5.23 3.42
N MET A 59 9.41 -4.64 2.83
CA MET A 59 9.56 -3.20 2.67
C MET A 59 8.40 -2.57 1.89
N TYR A 60 7.95 -3.19 0.81
CA TYR A 60 6.77 -2.71 0.07
C TYR A 60 5.52 -2.64 0.92
N SER A 61 5.31 -3.64 1.78
CA SER A 61 4.16 -3.68 2.67
C SER A 61 4.30 -2.63 3.77
N LEU A 62 5.49 -2.50 4.35
CA LEU A 62 5.77 -1.57 5.45
C LEU A 62 5.67 -0.11 5.01
N VAL A 63 6.32 0.27 3.91
CA VAL A 63 6.28 1.63 3.35
C VAL A 63 4.85 2.01 2.99
N ARG A 64 4.12 1.14 2.28
CA ARG A 64 2.70 1.36 1.97
C ARG A 64 1.87 1.60 3.22
N ASN A 65 2.06 0.78 4.25
CA ASN A 65 1.31 0.90 5.50
C ASN A 65 1.59 2.25 6.18
N LYS A 66 2.86 2.63 6.31
CA LYS A 66 3.27 3.93 6.86
C LYS A 66 2.71 5.11 6.05
N CYS A 67 2.73 5.04 4.72
CA CYS A 67 2.12 6.08 3.89
C CYS A 67 0.61 6.20 4.12
N ILE A 68 -0.12 5.07 4.18
CA ILE A 68 -1.56 5.10 4.45
C ILE A 68 -1.85 5.64 5.86
N ASP A 69 -1.03 5.27 6.85
CA ASP A 69 -1.21 5.71 8.23
C ASP A 69 -0.95 7.21 8.35
N TYR A 70 0.06 7.74 7.65
CA TYR A 70 0.29 9.18 7.49
C TYR A 70 -0.91 9.88 6.83
N ILE A 71 -1.36 9.39 5.67
CA ILE A 71 -2.51 9.97 4.94
C ILE A 71 -3.76 9.97 5.83
N ARG A 72 -4.04 8.88 6.54
CA ARG A 72 -5.18 8.82 7.48
C ARG A 72 -5.08 9.87 8.58
N HIS A 73 -3.88 10.08 9.11
CA HIS A 73 -3.63 11.08 10.14
C HIS A 73 -3.80 12.50 9.58
N GLU A 74 -3.27 12.78 8.39
CA GLU A 74 -3.46 14.07 7.73
C GLU A 74 -4.91 14.30 7.31
N THR A 75 -5.63 13.29 6.82
CA THR A 75 -7.07 13.41 6.54
C THR A 75 -7.88 13.61 7.82
N ALA A 76 -7.51 12.97 8.93
CA ALA A 76 -8.16 13.19 10.21
C ALA A 76 -7.92 14.62 10.69
N LYS A 77 -6.67 15.12 10.62
CA LYS A 77 -6.34 16.52 10.90
C LYS A 77 -7.09 17.49 10.00
N ALA A 78 -7.14 17.22 8.69
CA ALA A 78 -7.88 18.01 7.72
C ALA A 78 -9.36 18.05 8.10
N ARG A 79 -10.00 16.92 8.44
CA ARG A 79 -11.39 16.91 8.93
C ARG A 79 -11.58 17.70 10.22
N TYR A 80 -10.63 17.66 11.14
CA TYR A 80 -10.68 18.49 12.35
C TYR A 80 -10.50 19.98 12.02
N ALA A 81 -9.62 20.30 11.07
CA ALA A 81 -9.38 21.66 10.58
C ALA A 81 -10.60 22.18 9.80
N ASP A 82 -11.22 21.37 8.95
CA ASP A 82 -12.47 21.64 8.22
C ASP A 82 -13.64 21.82 9.18
N LEU A 83 -13.74 21.01 10.24
CA LEU A 83 -14.75 21.22 11.28
C LEU A 83 -14.54 22.57 11.99
N TYR A 84 -13.28 22.92 12.26
CA TYR A 84 -12.89 24.22 12.83
C TYR A 84 -13.18 25.37 11.86
N MET A 85 -12.92 25.19 10.57
CA MET A 85 -13.12 26.17 9.51
C MET A 85 -14.61 26.33 9.19
N HIS A 86 -15.40 25.26 9.16
CA HIS A 86 -16.86 25.33 9.06
C HIS A 86 -17.52 26.01 10.26
N MET A 87 -16.90 25.95 11.43
CA MET A 87 -17.36 26.68 12.60
C MET A 87 -16.97 28.18 12.57
N TYR A 88 -15.96 28.59 11.78
CA TYR A 88 -15.32 29.91 11.92
C TYR A 88 -14.78 30.61 10.64
N GLY A 89 -14.98 30.11 9.42
CA GLY A 89 -14.35 30.68 8.21
C GLY A 89 -15.08 30.38 6.90
N GLU A 90 -15.30 31.42 6.10
CA GLU A 90 -15.86 31.36 4.75
C GLU A 90 -14.81 30.90 3.72
N GLY A 91 -15.20 29.90 2.91
CA GLY A 91 -14.88 29.66 1.50
C GLY A 91 -13.42 29.48 1.05
N PHE A 92 -13.08 28.33 0.47
CA PHE A 92 -12.12 28.24 -0.64
C PHE A 92 -12.42 27.03 -1.56
N GLU A 93 -12.29 27.26 -2.87
CA GLU A 93 -12.53 26.33 -3.98
C GLU A 93 -11.35 25.38 -4.22
N GLU A 94 -11.63 24.18 -4.76
CA GLU A 94 -10.69 23.07 -4.97
C GLU A 94 -10.29 22.95 -6.45
N ASP A 95 -8.98 22.85 -6.74
CA ASP A 95 -8.41 22.90 -8.09
C ASP A 95 -8.16 21.50 -8.69
N ASN A 96 -8.17 21.43 -10.02
CA ASN A 96 -8.33 20.25 -10.86
C ASN A 96 -7.03 19.45 -11.06
N ALA A 97 -6.96 18.22 -10.52
CA ALA A 97 -5.92 17.23 -10.84
C ALA A 97 -6.53 15.83 -11.14
N CYS A 98 -7.64 15.79 -11.90
CA CYS A 98 -8.54 14.62 -11.88
C CYS A 98 -8.34 13.59 -13.02
N GLU A 99 -7.85 13.96 -14.21
CA GLU A 99 -8.05 13.09 -15.38
C GLU A 99 -7.17 11.81 -15.42
N GLU A 100 -5.89 11.87 -15.04
CA GLU A 100 -5.03 10.67 -15.06
C GLU A 100 -5.33 9.72 -13.90
N ALA A 101 -5.69 10.26 -12.74
CA ALA A 101 -6.08 9.49 -11.56
C ALA A 101 -7.43 8.78 -11.79
N GLU A 102 -8.40 9.46 -12.40
CA GLU A 102 -9.70 8.88 -12.76
C GLU A 102 -9.56 7.72 -13.76
N GLN A 103 -8.68 7.85 -14.76
CA GLN A 103 -8.43 6.77 -15.72
C GLN A 103 -7.82 5.53 -15.05
N GLN A 104 -6.85 5.71 -14.15
CA GLN A 104 -6.26 4.61 -13.38
C GLN A 104 -7.27 3.96 -12.44
N ILE A 105 -8.10 4.76 -11.76
CA ILE A 105 -9.14 4.30 -10.85
C ILE A 105 -10.22 3.52 -11.62
N SER A 106 -10.67 4.05 -12.76
CA SER A 106 -11.65 3.39 -13.64
C SER A 106 -11.13 2.03 -14.14
N GLN A 107 -9.84 1.95 -14.47
CA GLN A 107 -9.20 0.69 -14.86
C GLN A 107 -9.17 -0.33 -13.70
N ILE A 108 -8.87 0.11 -12.47
CA ILE A 108 -8.93 -0.75 -11.28
C ILE A 108 -10.36 -1.28 -11.07
N TYR A 109 -11.38 -0.44 -11.24
CA TYR A 109 -12.78 -0.86 -11.13
C TYR A 109 -13.18 -1.91 -12.17
N ARG A 110 -12.77 -1.75 -13.44
CA ARG A 110 -13.02 -2.76 -14.49
C ARG A 110 -12.40 -4.11 -14.14
N VAL A 111 -11.17 -4.13 -13.63
CA VAL A 111 -10.51 -5.38 -13.23
C VAL A 111 -11.17 -6.00 -12.01
N LEU A 112 -11.65 -5.19 -11.06
CA LEU A 112 -12.43 -5.67 -9.92
C LEU A 112 -13.73 -6.35 -10.38
N GLU A 113 -14.34 -5.88 -11.46
CA GLU A 113 -15.55 -6.50 -12.04
C GLU A 113 -15.28 -7.89 -12.62
N GLU A 114 -14.11 -8.14 -13.21
CA GLU A 114 -13.71 -9.45 -13.72
C GLU A 114 -13.51 -10.50 -12.60
N LEU A 115 -13.35 -10.06 -11.35
CA LEU A 115 -13.23 -10.96 -10.20
C LEU A 115 -14.60 -11.50 -9.79
N THR A 116 -14.63 -12.80 -9.46
CA THR A 116 -15.81 -13.40 -8.83
C THR A 116 -16.16 -12.68 -7.51
N PRO A 117 -17.44 -12.58 -7.12
CA PRO A 117 -17.87 -11.86 -5.91
C PRO A 117 -17.13 -12.31 -4.64
N LYS A 118 -16.87 -13.62 -4.52
CA LYS A 118 -16.11 -14.20 -3.40
C LYS A 118 -14.67 -13.72 -3.36
N THR A 119 -14.00 -13.69 -4.52
CA THR A 119 -12.61 -13.24 -4.64
C THR A 119 -12.49 -11.75 -4.37
N ARG A 120 -13.42 -10.94 -4.89
CA ARG A 120 -13.50 -9.49 -4.64
C ARG A 120 -13.70 -9.19 -3.16
N ARG A 121 -14.61 -9.92 -2.48
CA ARG A 121 -14.86 -9.77 -1.05
C ARG A 121 -13.62 -10.09 -0.22
N ILE A 122 -12.92 -11.20 -0.53
CA ILE A 122 -11.68 -11.59 0.16
C ILE A 122 -10.59 -10.53 -0.05
N LEU A 123 -10.43 -10.03 -1.28
CA LEU A 123 -9.50 -8.93 -1.57
C LEU A 123 -9.85 -7.67 -0.76
N LYS A 124 -11.14 -7.31 -0.68
CA LYS A 124 -11.60 -6.16 0.10
C LYS A 124 -11.24 -6.30 1.59
N MET A 125 -11.49 -7.46 2.16
CA MET A 125 -11.20 -7.75 3.57
C MET A 125 -9.69 -7.70 3.86
N CYS A 126 -8.86 -8.27 3.00
CA CYS A 126 -7.42 -8.31 3.21
C CYS A 126 -6.74 -6.95 2.95
N TYR A 127 -7.11 -6.24 1.88
CA TYR A 127 -6.39 -5.04 1.43
C TYR A 127 -7.00 -3.73 1.92
N PHE A 128 -8.34 -3.62 2.01
CA PHE A 128 -8.99 -2.38 2.45
C PHE A 128 -9.27 -2.41 3.96
N GLN A 129 -9.72 -3.56 4.48
CA GLN A 129 -10.04 -3.73 5.90
C GLN A 129 -8.83 -4.24 6.72
N ARG A 130 -7.69 -4.52 6.06
CA ARG A 130 -6.44 -5.02 6.67
C ARG A 130 -6.59 -6.27 7.55
N LYS A 131 -7.60 -7.11 7.27
CA LYS A 131 -7.77 -8.39 7.98
C LYS A 131 -6.67 -9.36 7.56
N THR A 132 -6.12 -10.08 8.53
CA THR A 132 -5.17 -11.17 8.24
C THR A 132 -5.88 -12.30 7.50
N TYR A 133 -5.13 -13.14 6.79
CA TYR A 133 -5.73 -14.28 6.08
C TYR A 133 -6.45 -15.24 7.04
N SER A 134 -5.96 -15.37 8.27
CA SER A 134 -6.60 -16.15 9.32
C SER A 134 -7.93 -15.54 9.77
N GLN A 135 -7.98 -14.23 10.00
CA GLN A 135 -9.24 -13.54 10.36
C GLN A 135 -10.27 -13.63 9.22
N THR A 136 -9.85 -13.41 7.98
CA THR A 136 -10.71 -13.52 6.80
C THR A 136 -11.21 -14.95 6.59
N ALA A 137 -10.38 -15.96 6.88
CA ALA A 137 -10.74 -17.37 6.80
C ALA A 137 -11.85 -17.73 7.81
N VAL A 138 -11.67 -17.32 9.07
CA VAL A 138 -12.66 -17.52 10.14
C VAL A 138 -13.99 -16.86 9.79
N GLU A 139 -13.97 -15.60 9.38
CA GLU A 139 -15.18 -14.83 9.08
C GLU A 139 -15.96 -15.35 7.86
N LEU A 140 -15.27 -15.97 6.91
CA LEU A 140 -15.89 -16.53 5.71
C LEU A 140 -16.15 -18.03 5.80
N GLY A 141 -15.78 -18.69 6.90
CA GLY A 141 -15.92 -20.13 7.08
C GLY A 141 -15.14 -20.96 6.05
N ILE A 142 -13.96 -20.49 5.63
CA ILE A 142 -13.09 -21.16 4.66
C ILE A 142 -11.68 -21.37 5.22
N SER A 143 -10.85 -22.17 4.55
CA SER A 143 -9.46 -22.35 4.98
C SER A 143 -8.58 -21.14 4.63
N VAL A 144 -7.52 -20.91 5.42
CA VAL A 144 -6.50 -19.88 5.13
C VAL A 144 -5.86 -20.12 3.75
N SER A 145 -5.68 -21.39 3.36
CA SER A 145 -5.21 -21.76 2.03
C SER A 145 -6.17 -21.34 0.93
N ALA A 146 -7.49 -21.43 1.15
CA ALA A 146 -8.49 -20.92 0.21
C ALA A 146 -8.44 -19.39 0.09
N VAL A 147 -8.27 -18.67 1.21
CA VAL A 147 -8.06 -17.21 1.20
C VAL A 147 -6.83 -16.85 0.35
N ARG A 148 -5.70 -17.52 0.58
CA ARG A 148 -4.46 -17.30 -0.19
C ARG A 148 -4.68 -17.59 -1.69
N LYS A 149 -5.39 -18.66 -2.04
CA LYS A 149 -5.71 -19.01 -3.44
C LYS A 149 -6.55 -17.91 -4.12
N HIS A 150 -7.55 -17.37 -3.43
CA HIS A 150 -8.34 -16.26 -3.94
C HIS A 150 -7.49 -15.00 -4.15
N ILE A 151 -6.61 -14.65 -3.22
CA ILE A 151 -5.70 -13.48 -3.39
C ILE A 151 -4.75 -13.67 -4.57
N VAL A 152 -4.12 -14.85 -4.69
CA VAL A 152 -3.22 -15.15 -5.82
C VAL A 152 -3.95 -15.04 -7.16
N ASN A 153 -5.15 -15.60 -7.26
CA ASN A 153 -5.96 -15.50 -8.46
C ASN A 153 -6.33 -14.04 -8.78
N ALA A 154 -6.72 -13.26 -7.78
CA ALA A 154 -7.04 -11.85 -7.98
C ALA A 154 -5.85 -11.07 -8.54
N LEU A 155 -4.67 -11.22 -7.93
CA LEU A 155 -3.44 -10.55 -8.37
C LEU A 155 -3.01 -10.98 -9.77
N LYS A 156 -3.27 -12.25 -10.15
CA LYS A 156 -3.02 -12.73 -11.52
C LYS A 156 -3.92 -12.02 -12.53
N THR A 157 -5.21 -11.84 -12.22
CA THR A 157 -6.14 -11.07 -13.06
C THR A 157 -5.70 -9.62 -13.20
N PHE A 158 -5.30 -8.97 -12.09
CA PHE A 158 -4.74 -7.61 -12.14
C PHE A 158 -3.51 -7.49 -13.02
N ARG A 159 -2.55 -8.42 -12.92
CA ARG A 159 -1.35 -8.40 -13.77
C ARG A 159 -1.67 -8.59 -15.24
N ALA A 160 -2.60 -9.48 -15.58
CA ALA A 160 -3.00 -9.71 -16.97
C ALA A 160 -3.68 -8.48 -17.59
N ALA A 161 -4.50 -7.77 -16.82
CA ALA A 161 -5.15 -6.55 -17.27
C ALA A 161 -4.17 -5.39 -17.49
N ILE A 162 -3.13 -5.28 -16.66
CA ILE A 162 -2.08 -4.26 -16.82
C ILE A 162 -1.15 -4.61 -18.00
N ALA A 163 -0.78 -5.88 -18.19
CA ALA A 163 0.11 -6.31 -19.28
C ALA A 163 -0.50 -6.19 -20.68
N LYS A 164 -1.84 -6.13 -20.80
CA LYS A 164 -2.53 -5.82 -22.07
C LYS A 164 -2.31 -4.37 -22.55
N LYS A 165 -1.70 -3.52 -21.72
CA LYS A 165 -1.43 -2.10 -22.01
C LYS A 165 -0.13 -1.86 -22.79
N ASP A 166 0.78 -2.84 -22.81
CA ASP A 166 2.11 -2.73 -23.47
C ASP A 166 2.13 -3.29 -24.90
N LYS A 167 0.97 -3.50 -25.53
CA LYS A 167 0.82 -3.93 -26.93
C LYS A 167 -0.18 -3.04 -27.64
#